data_AF-A0A378NTW7-F1
#
_entry.id   AF-A0A378NTW7-F1
#
_cell.length_a   1.000
_cell.length_b   1.000
_cell.length_c   1.000
_cell.angle_alpha   90.00
_cell.angle_beta   90.00
_cell.angle_gamma   90.00
#
_symmetry.space_group_name_H-M   'P 1'
#
loop_
_entity.id
_entity.type
_entity.pdbx_description
1 polymer ?
#
loop_
_entity_poly.entity_id
_entity_poly.type
_entity_poly.pdbx_seq_one_letter_code
_entity_poly.pdbx_strand_id
1 'polypeptide(L)'
;MSNINSTTNMYTNLNINGNNAKLNVDELSIKDNIVTINAGESSNKISKNKAGVEIDRGSGDKYQIIYNEEDSKLKIGLESNLENVATESYVNSCIKNDLFELDDNGDIMPKY
;
A
#
# COMPACT_ATOMS: atom_id res chain seq x y z
N MET A 1 -1.34 31.35 -19.10
CA MET A 1 -1.45 29.88 -19.06
C MET A 1 -2.25 29.46 -20.27
N SER A 2 -1.80 28.44 -21.00
CA SER A 2 -2.56 27.88 -22.11
C SER A 2 -3.42 26.74 -21.58
N ASN A 3 -4.73 26.85 -21.71
CA ASN A 3 -5.65 25.75 -21.43
C ASN A 3 -5.77 24.89 -22.70
N ILE A 4 -5.79 23.57 -22.53
CA ILE A 4 -6.12 22.64 -23.61
C ILE A 4 -7.58 22.23 -23.41
N ASN A 5 -8.47 22.72 -24.26
CA ASN A 5 -9.91 22.47 -24.18
C ASN A 5 -10.36 21.36 -25.15
N SER A 6 -9.43 20.49 -25.55
CA SER A 6 -9.62 19.42 -26.54
C SER A 6 -8.86 18.15 -26.14
N THR A 7 -9.06 17.06 -26.87
CA THR A 7 -8.32 15.80 -26.67
C THR A 7 -6.83 15.95 -26.99
N THR A 8 -5.97 15.36 -26.14
CA THR A 8 -4.53 15.25 -26.38
C THR A 8 -4.13 13.77 -26.39
N ASN A 9 -3.52 13.32 -27.48
CA ASN A 9 -2.93 11.97 -27.57
C ASN A 9 -1.41 12.07 -27.44
N MET A 10 -0.81 11.27 -26.56
CA MET A 10 0.64 11.15 -26.40
C MET A 10 1.07 9.73 -26.76
N TYR A 11 1.96 9.61 -27.75
CA TYR A 11 2.47 8.32 -28.24
C TYR A 11 3.83 7.94 -27.61
N THR A 12 4.36 8.81 -26.75
CA THR A 12 5.64 8.64 -26.06
C THR A 12 5.46 8.85 -24.56
N ASN A 13 6.51 9.29 -23.85
CA ASN A 13 6.49 9.44 -22.41
C ASN A 13 5.79 10.73 -21.98
N LEU A 14 5.01 10.63 -20.91
CA LEU A 14 4.53 11.77 -20.14
C LEU A 14 5.42 11.93 -18.90
N ASN A 15 6.15 13.06 -18.81
CA ASN A 15 6.84 13.46 -17.58
C ASN A 15 6.23 14.76 -17.05
N ILE A 16 5.70 14.71 -15.83
CA ILE A 16 5.08 15.86 -15.16
C ILE A 16 6.03 16.36 -14.07
N ASN A 17 6.72 17.47 -14.35
CA ASN A 17 7.59 18.12 -13.37
C ASN A 17 6.81 19.23 -12.66
N GLY A 18 6.27 18.91 -11.50
CA GLY A 18 5.51 19.84 -10.68
C GLY A 18 5.13 19.23 -9.34
N ASN A 19 4.51 20.03 -8.48
CA ASN A 19 4.19 19.58 -7.12
C ASN A 19 2.90 18.75 -7.04
N ASN A 20 2.02 18.83 -8.05
CA ASN A 20 0.72 18.18 -8.03
C ASN A 20 0.26 17.81 -9.45
N ALA A 21 -0.35 16.64 -9.59
CA ALA A 21 -1.11 16.23 -10.75
C ALA A 21 -2.51 15.80 -10.29
N LYS A 22 -3.56 16.46 -10.80
CA LYS A 22 -4.95 16.12 -10.51
C LYS A 22 -5.60 15.60 -11.80
N LEU A 23 -6.11 14.37 -11.75
CA LEU A 23 -6.85 13.75 -12.85
C LEU A 23 -8.34 13.79 -12.50
N ASN A 24 -9.13 14.54 -13.28
CA ASN A 24 -10.58 14.59 -13.15
C ASN A 24 -11.20 13.81 -14.31
N VAL A 25 -11.20 12.49 -14.17
CA VAL A 25 -11.64 11.53 -15.19
C VAL A 25 -12.62 10.54 -14.55
N ASP A 26 -13.55 10.02 -15.34
CA ASP A 26 -14.50 9.00 -14.88
C ASP A 26 -13.84 7.63 -14.71
N GLU A 27 -12.80 7.34 -15.50
CA GLU A 27 -12.06 6.09 -15.48
C GLU A 27 -10.54 6.34 -15.57
N LEU A 28 -9.77 5.65 -14.72
CA LEU A 28 -8.32 5.57 -14.81
C LEU A 28 -7.92 4.11 -15.04
N SER A 29 -7.42 3.82 -16.25
CA SER A 29 -6.91 2.51 -16.63
C SER A 29 -5.40 2.55 -16.78
N ILE A 30 -4.70 1.69 -16.03
CA ILE A 30 -3.24 1.54 -16.05
C ILE A 30 -2.92 0.16 -16.62
N LYS A 31 -2.16 0.11 -17.71
CA LYS A 31 -1.76 -1.17 -18.35
C LYS A 31 -0.65 -1.90 -17.58
N ASP A 32 0.12 -1.18 -16.79
CA ASP A 32 1.24 -1.75 -16.02
C ASP A 32 0.73 -2.76 -14.97
N ASN A 33 1.58 -3.73 -14.66
CA ASN A 33 1.30 -4.73 -13.62
C ASN A 33 1.71 -4.22 -12.23
N ILE A 34 2.63 -3.26 -12.15
CA ILE A 34 3.17 -2.73 -10.89
C ILE A 34 3.13 -1.20 -10.91
N VAL A 35 2.62 -0.60 -9.83
CA VAL A 35 2.63 0.85 -9.63
C VAL A 35 3.62 1.21 -8.53
N THR A 36 4.64 2.00 -8.87
CA THR A 36 5.62 2.51 -7.90
C THR A 36 5.14 3.82 -7.30
N ILE A 37 4.83 3.82 -6.01
CA ILE A 37 4.47 5.03 -5.24
C ILE A 37 5.74 5.55 -4.56
N ASN A 38 5.86 6.89 -4.43
CA ASN A 38 7.02 7.55 -3.83
C ASN A 38 8.33 7.34 -4.64
N ALA A 39 8.20 7.28 -5.97
CA ALA A 39 9.32 7.13 -6.89
C ALA A 39 10.23 8.38 -6.89
N GLY A 40 11.54 8.18 -7.02
CA GLY A 40 12.52 9.26 -7.13
C GLY A 40 13.06 9.82 -5.81
N GLU A 41 12.70 9.23 -4.66
CA GLU A 41 13.37 9.54 -3.39
C GLU A 41 14.87 9.22 -3.46
N SER A 42 15.69 10.07 -2.85
CA SER A 42 17.13 9.86 -2.67
C SER A 42 17.49 9.19 -1.34
N SER A 43 16.54 9.17 -0.40
CA SER A 43 16.67 8.55 0.92
C SER A 43 16.49 7.03 0.85
N ASN A 44 16.95 6.32 1.87
CA ASN A 44 16.68 4.90 2.07
C ASN A 44 15.31 4.62 2.71
N LYS A 45 14.50 5.67 2.94
CA LYS A 45 13.17 5.64 3.56
C LYS A 45 12.20 6.57 2.84
N ILE A 46 10.91 6.45 3.12
CA ILE A 46 9.91 7.45 2.75
C ILE A 46 10.08 8.71 3.61
N SER A 47 10.53 9.82 3.01
CA SER A 47 10.76 11.10 3.70
C SER A 47 9.50 11.65 4.40
N LYS A 48 8.30 11.31 3.89
CA LYS A 48 6.99 11.67 4.48
C LYS A 48 6.45 10.63 5.47
N ASN A 49 7.27 9.65 5.88
CA ASN A 49 6.93 8.55 6.79
C ASN A 49 5.89 7.53 6.26
N LYS A 50 5.03 7.91 5.31
CA LYS A 50 3.95 7.07 4.76
C LYS A 50 3.87 7.17 3.25
N ALA A 51 3.58 6.05 2.60
CA ALA A 51 3.26 5.99 1.17
C ALA A 51 2.16 4.94 0.93
N GLY A 52 1.25 5.20 0.00
CA GLY A 52 0.19 4.26 -0.35
C GLY A 52 -0.99 4.91 -1.05
N VAL A 53 -2.15 4.27 -0.92
CA VAL A 53 -3.42 4.67 -1.56
C VAL A 53 -4.40 5.13 -0.50
N GLU A 54 -5.12 6.21 -0.81
CA GLU A 54 -6.18 6.77 0.00
C GLU A 54 -7.50 6.75 -0.78
N ILE A 55 -8.57 6.40 -0.09
CA ILE A 55 -9.94 6.43 -0.57
C ILE A 55 -10.65 7.55 0.20
N ASP A 56 -10.99 8.62 -0.54
CA ASP A 56 -11.81 9.70 -0.02
C ASP A 56 -13.24 9.19 0.22
N ARG A 57 -13.74 9.40 1.43
CA ARG A 57 -15.08 8.99 1.88
C ARG A 57 -15.98 10.20 2.18
N GLY A 58 -15.64 11.37 1.63
CA GLY A 58 -16.38 12.61 1.83
C GLY A 58 -16.10 13.23 3.20
N SER A 59 -17.15 13.39 4.01
CA SER A 59 -17.02 13.95 5.36
C SER A 59 -16.59 12.94 6.43
N GLY A 60 -16.54 11.65 6.09
CA GLY A 60 -16.10 10.60 7.00
C GLY A 60 -14.59 10.37 6.94
N ASP A 61 -14.08 9.61 7.91
CA ASP A 61 -12.67 9.20 7.93
C ASP A 61 -12.29 8.48 6.64
N LYS A 62 -11.15 8.90 6.09
CA LYS A 62 -10.54 8.32 4.90
C LYS A 62 -10.19 6.86 5.15
N TYR A 63 -10.29 6.03 4.11
CA TYR A 63 -9.80 4.66 4.16
C TYR A 63 -8.45 4.60 3.44
N GLN A 64 -7.48 3.88 3.98
CA GLN A 64 -6.10 3.91 3.51
C GLN A 64 -5.53 2.50 3.40
N ILE A 65 -4.67 2.30 2.40
CA ILE A 65 -3.75 1.16 2.26
C ILE A 65 -2.35 1.76 2.17
N ILE A 66 -1.58 1.71 3.25
CA ILE A 66 -0.32 2.44 3.34
C ILE A 66 0.79 1.59 3.96
N TYR A 67 2.03 1.85 3.55
CA TYR A 67 3.20 1.47 4.30
C TYR A 67 3.61 2.62 5.24
N ASN A 68 3.89 2.30 6.49
CA ASN A 68 4.35 3.24 7.51
C ASN A 68 5.80 2.91 7.93
N GLU A 69 6.71 3.87 7.77
CA GLU A 69 8.13 3.75 8.12
C GLU A 69 8.36 3.69 9.63
N GLU A 70 7.50 4.34 10.42
CA GLU A 70 7.67 4.46 11.88
C GLU A 70 7.72 3.09 12.56
N ASP A 71 6.84 2.17 12.15
CA ASP A 71 6.80 0.80 12.63
C ASP A 71 7.11 -0.25 11.56
N SER A 72 7.53 0.21 10.37
CA SER A 72 7.93 -0.63 9.22
C SER A 72 6.87 -1.66 8.82
N LYS A 73 5.60 -1.24 8.77
CA LYS A 73 4.45 -2.12 8.52
C LYS A 73 3.54 -1.61 7.42
N LEU A 74 2.98 -2.56 6.67
CA LEU A 74 1.82 -2.31 5.84
C LEU A 74 0.57 -2.25 6.73
N LYS A 75 -0.26 -1.24 6.53
CA LYS A 75 -1.48 -1.00 7.28
C LYS A 75 -2.66 -0.75 6.35
N ILE A 76 -3.84 -1.18 6.80
CA ILE A 76 -5.11 -1.00 6.10
C ILE A 76 -6.22 -0.65 7.09
N GLY A 77 -7.11 0.25 6.71
CA GLY A 77 -8.25 0.62 7.56
C GLY A 77 -8.66 2.08 7.42
N LEU A 78 -9.45 2.55 8.37
CA LEU A 78 -9.76 3.97 8.51
C LEU A 78 -8.53 4.73 9.00
N GLU A 79 -8.35 5.98 8.59
CA GLU A 79 -7.22 6.82 9.01
C GLU A 79 -7.11 6.91 10.55
N SER A 80 -8.23 6.92 11.25
CA SER A 80 -8.33 6.92 12.71
C SER A 80 -8.09 5.55 13.36
N ASN A 81 -8.18 4.45 12.60
CA ASN A 81 -8.03 3.08 13.09
C ASN A 81 -7.39 2.18 12.01
N LEU A 82 -6.09 2.40 11.78
CA LEU A 82 -5.29 1.60 10.86
C LEU A 82 -4.81 0.32 11.53
N GLU A 83 -5.09 -0.82 10.89
CA GLU A 83 -4.67 -2.14 11.36
C GLU A 83 -3.46 -2.63 10.58
N ASN A 84 -2.59 -3.39 11.24
CA ASN A 84 -1.44 -4.01 10.59
C ASN A 84 -1.88 -5.17 9.69
N VAL A 85 -1.32 -5.25 8.48
CA VAL A 85 -1.50 -6.41 7.61
C VAL A 85 -0.49 -7.48 8.01
N ALA A 86 -0.99 -8.64 8.46
CA ALA A 86 -0.16 -9.78 8.79
C ALA A 86 0.32 -10.50 7.51
N THR A 87 1.59 -10.91 7.50
CA THR A 87 2.12 -11.77 6.43
C THR A 87 1.76 -13.23 6.69
N GLU A 88 1.68 -14.04 5.64
CA GLU A 88 1.46 -15.49 5.78
C GLU A 88 2.50 -16.14 6.69
N SER A 89 3.78 -15.77 6.53
CA SER A 89 4.87 -16.26 7.39
C SER A 89 4.61 -15.94 8.87
N TYR A 90 4.21 -14.71 9.18
CA TYR A 90 3.88 -14.31 10.54
C TYR A 90 2.72 -15.13 11.12
N VAL A 91 1.62 -15.28 10.36
CA VAL A 91 0.46 -16.09 10.77
C VAL A 91 0.86 -17.55 10.99
N ASN A 92 1.63 -18.14 10.08
CA ASN A 92 2.13 -19.51 10.21
C ASN A 92 3.03 -19.70 11.43
N SER A 93 3.87 -18.71 11.76
CA SER A 93 4.70 -18.74 12.96
C SER A 93 3.87 -18.70 14.23
N CYS A 94 2.80 -17.90 14.29
CA CYS A 94 1.90 -17.88 15.45
C CYS A 94 1.19 -19.23 15.62
N ILE A 95 0.62 -19.80 14.54
CA ILE A 95 -0.09 -21.08 14.60
C ILE A 95 0.82 -22.23 15.03
N LYS A 96 2.04 -22.30 14.47
CA LYS A 96 3.03 -23.33 14.81
C LYS A 96 3.61 -23.17 16.22
N ASN A 97 3.60 -21.97 16.78
CA ASN A 97 4.14 -21.73 18.10
C ASN A 97 3.09 -21.85 19.23
N ASP A 98 1.80 -21.65 18.94
CA ASP A 98 0.80 -21.45 20.01
C ASP A 98 -0.21 -22.59 20.19
N LEU A 99 -0.37 -23.54 19.25
CA LEU A 99 -1.40 -24.60 19.40
C LEU A 99 -0.90 -26.03 19.24
N PHE A 100 0.15 -26.27 18.47
CA PHE A 100 0.62 -27.63 18.18
C PHE A 100 2.14 -27.70 18.05
N GLU A 101 2.73 -28.79 18.53
CA GLU A 101 4.10 -29.20 18.28
C GLU A 101 4.13 -30.58 17.60
N LEU A 102 5.30 -30.99 17.12
CA LEU A 102 5.50 -32.36 16.64
C LEU A 102 6.00 -33.20 17.81
N ASP A 103 5.43 -34.40 18.00
CA ASP A 103 5.96 -35.36 18.95
C ASP A 103 7.28 -35.99 18.44
N ASP A 104 7.92 -36.83 19.28
CA ASP A 104 9.17 -37.51 18.93
C ASP A 104 9.06 -38.44 17.70
N ASN A 105 7.83 -38.77 17.27
CA ASN A 105 7.55 -39.60 16.10
C ASN A 105 7.17 -38.76 14.85
N GLY A 106 7.07 -37.44 14.98
CA GLY A 106 6.73 -36.52 13.90
C GLY A 106 5.22 -36.29 13.70
N ASP A 107 4.38 -36.75 14.63
CA ASP A 107 2.93 -36.54 14.60
C ASP A 107 2.55 -35.19 15.24
N ILE A 108 1.46 -34.58 14.76
CA ILE A 108 0.96 -33.30 15.29
C ILE A 108 0.31 -33.54 16.67
N MET A 109 0.83 -32.91 17.72
CA MET A 109 0.25 -32.93 19.07
C MET A 109 0.00 -31.51 19.62
N PRO A 110 -0.99 -31.30 20.51
CA PRO A 110 -1.17 -30.02 21.18
C PRO A 110 0.04 -29.65 22.02
N LYS A 111 0.45 -28.38 21.98
CA LYS A 111 1.42 -27.86 22.96
C LYS A 111 0.77 -27.87 24.35
N TYR A 112 1.32 -28.64 25.29
CA TYR A 112 1.02 -28.54 26.72
C TYR A 112 2.23 -27.95 27.46
#